data_AF-A0A949Q9Q2-F1
#
_entry.id   AF-A0A949Q9Q2-F1
#
_cell.length_a   1.000
_cell.length_b   1.000
_cell.length_c   1.000
_cell.angle_alpha   90.00
_cell.angle_beta   90.00
_cell.angle_gamma   90.00
#
_symmetry.space_group_name_H-M   'P 1'
#
loop_
_entity.id
_entity.type
_entity.pdbx_description
1 polymer ?
#
loop_
_entity_poly.entity_id
_entity_poly.type
_entity_poly.pdbx_seq_one_letter_code
_entity_poly.pdbx_strand_id
1 'polypeptide(L)'
;MQARLFHLHALSALHCGTGQSTGVVDLPIARARATQLPIVPGSSLRGVLRQSVSEHNESAARALFGPKSIADNAKSFAGALAVGDAHLLALPVRALSGIVCYVTAPFILNRYAADRKRAGLTAPELPRLTENTAVVAAESVNRIEGKL
;
A
#
# COMPACT_ATOMS: atom_id res chain seq x y z
N MET A 1 17.03 2.70 13.34
CA MET A 1 16.39 1.89 12.28
C MET A 1 16.09 2.82 11.12
N GLN A 2 16.59 2.55 9.91
CA GLN A 2 16.28 3.38 8.73
C GLN A 2 14.95 2.90 8.12
N ALA A 3 13.98 3.80 7.98
CA ALA A 3 12.71 3.51 7.33
C ALA A 3 12.69 4.11 5.93
N ARG A 4 12.20 3.35 4.95
CA ARG A 4 11.98 3.82 3.59
C ARG A 4 10.53 3.59 3.21
N LEU A 5 9.88 4.66 2.73
CA LEU A 5 8.54 4.59 2.18
C LEU A 5 8.63 4.18 0.71
N PHE A 6 7.75 3.30 0.27
CA PHE A 6 7.56 2.97 -1.13
C PHE A 6 6.11 3.22 -1.52
N HIS A 7 5.87 3.43 -2.80
CA HIS A 7 4.53 3.53 -3.37
C HIS A 7 4.33 2.37 -4.33
N LEU A 8 3.20 1.69 -4.19
CA LEU A 8 2.80 0.61 -5.10
C LEU A 8 1.70 1.14 -6.02
N HIS A 9 2.03 1.31 -7.30
CA HIS A 9 1.07 1.66 -8.34
C HIS A 9 0.72 0.41 -9.15
N ALA A 10 -0.53 -0.05 -9.03
CA ALA A 10 -1.02 -1.19 -9.80
C ALA A 10 -1.32 -0.75 -11.25
N LEU A 11 -0.49 -1.18 -12.19
CA LEU A 11 -0.67 -0.91 -13.62
C LEU A 11 -1.70 -1.85 -14.28
N SER A 12 -1.98 -2.99 -13.62
CA SER A 12 -3.00 -3.96 -13.97
C SER A 12 -3.84 -4.28 -12.74
N ALA A 13 -4.97 -4.96 -12.93
CA ALA A 13 -5.77 -5.43 -11.81
C ALA A 13 -4.94 -6.33 -10.87
N LEU A 14 -4.79 -5.90 -9.62
CA LEU A 14 -4.01 -6.62 -8.60
C LEU A 14 -4.95 -7.40 -7.68
N HIS A 15 -4.82 -8.74 -7.71
CA HIS A 15 -5.52 -9.61 -6.79
C HIS A 15 -4.57 -10.13 -5.71
N CYS A 16 -4.70 -9.60 -4.49
CA CYS A 16 -4.04 -10.16 -3.31
C CYS A 16 -5.09 -10.91 -2.47
N GLY A 17 -5.26 -12.21 -2.73
CA GLY A 17 -6.32 -13.01 -2.11
C GLY A 17 -6.09 -13.33 -0.63
N THR A 18 -7.18 -13.61 0.08
CA THR A 18 -7.16 -14.11 1.48
C THR A 18 -7.68 -15.55 1.61
N GLY A 19 -7.70 -16.30 0.51
CA GLY A 19 -8.31 -17.63 0.44
C GLY A 19 -9.81 -17.56 0.12
N GLN A 20 -10.54 -18.64 0.40
CA GLN A 20 -11.98 -18.71 0.19
C GLN A 20 -12.77 -18.06 1.33
N SER A 21 -13.87 -17.42 0.98
CA SER A 21 -14.81 -16.81 1.91
C SER A 21 -16.20 -17.38 1.73
N THR A 22 -16.97 -17.42 2.82
CA THR A 22 -18.40 -17.78 2.81
C THR A 22 -19.32 -16.60 2.44
N GLY A 23 -18.73 -15.45 2.08
CA GLY A 23 -19.46 -14.27 1.65
C GLY A 23 -19.94 -14.34 0.19
N VAL A 24 -20.48 -13.23 -0.30
CA VAL A 24 -20.96 -13.10 -1.70
C VAL A 24 -19.84 -13.23 -2.74
N VAL A 25 -18.60 -12.99 -2.32
CA VAL A 25 -17.41 -13.11 -3.18
C VAL A 25 -16.59 -14.31 -2.70
N ASP A 26 -16.43 -15.30 -3.57
CA ASP A 26 -15.72 -16.55 -3.26
C ASP A 26 -14.25 -16.30 -2.91
N LEU A 27 -13.58 -15.46 -3.71
CA LEU A 27 -12.16 -15.12 -3.57
C LEU A 27 -12.00 -13.62 -3.33
N PRO A 28 -12.17 -13.16 -2.07
CA PRO A 28 -12.01 -11.75 -1.75
C PRO A 28 -10.53 -11.33 -1.77
N ILE A 29 -10.31 -10.06 -2.05
CA ILE A 29 -9.02 -9.39 -1.85
C ILE A 29 -8.79 -9.09 -0.36
N ALA A 30 -7.52 -8.94 0.00
CA ALA A 30 -7.10 -8.54 1.35
C ALA A 30 -7.59 -7.14 1.72
N ARG A 31 -8.14 -7.03 2.93
CA ARG A 31 -8.65 -5.80 3.52
C ARG A 31 -8.16 -5.63 4.95
N ALA A 32 -7.89 -4.38 5.34
CA ALA A 32 -7.57 -4.07 6.73
C ALA A 32 -8.80 -4.26 7.61
N ARG A 33 -8.72 -5.12 8.63
CA ARG A 33 -9.89 -5.51 9.46
C ARG A 33 -10.65 -4.32 10.06
N ALA A 34 -9.93 -3.31 10.54
CA ALA A 34 -10.53 -2.16 11.22
C ALA A 34 -11.24 -1.17 10.28
N THR A 35 -10.81 -1.07 9.02
CA THR A 35 -11.29 -0.03 8.08
C THR A 35 -11.98 -0.60 6.86
N GLN A 36 -11.83 -1.90 6.61
CA GLN A 36 -12.25 -2.62 5.42
C GLN A 36 -11.66 -2.07 4.11
N LEU A 37 -10.67 -1.16 4.19
CA LEU A 37 -9.96 -0.66 3.02
C LEU A 37 -9.03 -1.75 2.44
N PRO A 38 -8.91 -1.83 1.10
CA PRO A 38 -7.94 -2.71 0.45
C PRO A 38 -6.52 -2.50 0.95
N ILE A 39 -5.78 -3.61 1.11
CA ILE A 39 -4.35 -3.61 1.45
C ILE A 39 -3.62 -4.68 0.64
N VAL A 40 -2.32 -4.52 0.46
CA VAL A 40 -1.42 -5.63 0.14
C VAL A 40 -0.64 -5.97 1.40
N PRO A 41 -0.82 -7.17 1.99
CA PRO A 41 -0.12 -7.57 3.19
C PRO A 41 1.40 -7.53 3.00
N GLY A 42 2.12 -7.10 4.05
CA GLY A 42 3.57 -7.04 4.08
C GLY A 42 4.21 -8.40 3.89
N SER A 43 3.55 -9.48 4.33
CA SER A 43 3.98 -10.86 4.07
C SER A 43 3.96 -11.21 2.58
N SER A 44 2.93 -10.80 1.83
CA SER A 44 2.83 -10.99 0.38
C SER A 44 3.93 -10.22 -0.34
N LEU A 45 4.12 -8.94 0.01
CA LEU A 45 5.18 -8.10 -0.54
C LEU A 45 6.57 -8.68 -0.24
N ARG A 46 6.79 -9.10 1.00
CA ARG A 46 8.03 -9.75 1.43
C ARG A 46 8.32 -11.01 0.63
N GLY A 47 7.31 -11.82 0.33
CA GLY A 47 7.44 -13.01 -0.50
C GLY A 47 7.92 -12.68 -1.91
N VAL A 48 7.24 -11.75 -2.59
CA VAL A 48 7.58 -11.32 -3.95
C VAL A 48 8.97 -10.69 -4.00
N LEU A 49 9.29 -9.79 -3.08
CA LEU A 49 10.61 -9.15 -3.00
C LEU A 49 11.71 -10.17 -2.73
N ARG A 50 11.49 -11.13 -1.83
CA ARG A 50 12.44 -12.20 -1.54
C ARG A 50 12.73 -13.04 -2.77
N GLN A 51 11.69 -13.45 -3.50
CA GLN A 51 11.83 -14.25 -4.70
C GLN A 51 12.65 -13.50 -5.76
N SER A 52 12.26 -12.25 -6.07
CA SER A 52 12.96 -11.43 -7.05
C SER A 52 14.44 -11.19 -6.72
N VAL A 53 14.77 -10.93 -5.45
CA VAL A 53 16.16 -10.77 -5.00
C VAL A 53 16.90 -12.12 -5.07
N SER A 54 16.27 -13.23 -4.69
CA SER A 54 16.93 -14.55 -4.71
C SER A 54 17.31 -15.03 -6.10
N GLU A 55 16.54 -14.66 -7.14
CA GLU A 55 16.84 -14.98 -8.54
C GLU A 55 18.15 -14.33 -9.01
N HIS A 56 18.56 -13.22 -8.39
CA HIS A 56 19.77 -12.49 -8.75
C HIS A 56 20.91 -12.68 -7.73
N ASN A 57 20.59 -12.77 -6.44
CA ASN A 57 21.55 -12.87 -5.35
C ASN A 57 20.95 -13.53 -4.10
N GLU A 58 21.12 -14.86 -3.98
CA GLU A 58 20.64 -15.64 -2.83
C GLU A 58 21.30 -15.21 -1.50
N SER A 59 22.57 -14.77 -1.52
CA SER A 59 23.25 -14.33 -0.31
C SER A 59 22.61 -13.05 0.28
N ALA A 60 22.28 -12.09 -0.60
CA ALA A 60 21.57 -10.88 -0.23
C ALA A 60 20.13 -11.20 0.20
N ALA A 61 19.43 -12.09 -0.50
CA ALA A 61 18.09 -12.53 -0.11
C ALA A 61 18.08 -13.15 1.30
N ARG A 62 19.09 -13.96 1.62
CA ARG A 62 19.24 -14.55 2.95
C ARG A 62 19.51 -13.49 4.02
N ALA A 63 20.37 -12.51 3.74
CA ALA A 63 20.65 -11.43 4.69
C ALA A 63 19.43 -10.53 4.96
N LEU A 64 18.69 -10.18 3.91
CA LEU A 64 17.53 -9.27 3.98
C LEU A 64 16.28 -9.96 4.55
N PHE A 65 15.99 -11.20 4.15
CA PHE A 65 14.75 -11.91 4.48
C PHE A 65 14.95 -13.10 5.42
N GLY A 66 16.17 -13.38 5.86
CA GLY A 66 16.50 -14.52 6.71
C GLY A 66 16.62 -15.84 5.92
N PRO A 67 16.97 -16.95 6.59
CA PRO A 67 17.07 -18.28 5.98
C PRO A 67 15.70 -18.81 5.51
N LYS A 68 15.69 -19.75 4.56
CA LYS A 68 14.45 -20.37 4.01
C LYS A 68 13.90 -21.43 4.98
N SER A 69 14.79 -22.18 5.61
CA SER A 69 14.48 -23.14 6.66
C SER A 69 15.50 -23.01 7.78
N ILE A 70 15.06 -23.34 8.99
CA ILE A 70 15.92 -23.43 10.17
C ILE A 70 16.23 -24.91 10.37
N ALA A 71 17.45 -25.32 9.99
CA ALA A 71 17.94 -26.68 10.24
C ALA A 71 18.79 -26.74 11.53
N ASP A 72 19.53 -25.68 11.82
CA ASP A 72 20.40 -25.55 13.00
C ASP A 72 20.23 -24.17 13.65
N ASN A 73 20.26 -24.12 14.98
CA ASN A 73 20.23 -22.86 15.73
C ASN A 73 21.38 -21.93 15.35
N ALA A 74 22.57 -22.47 15.04
CA ALA A 74 23.74 -21.66 14.65
C ALA A 74 23.57 -20.94 13.30
N LYS A 75 22.66 -21.39 12.43
CA LYS A 75 22.39 -20.79 11.11
C LYS A 75 21.08 -20.00 11.09
N SER A 76 20.46 -19.81 12.24
CA SER A 76 19.18 -19.14 12.43
C SER A 76 19.38 -17.67 12.78
N PHE A 77 18.82 -16.79 11.96
CA PHE A 77 18.83 -15.35 12.21
C PHE A 77 17.63 -14.68 11.57
N ALA A 78 17.22 -13.53 12.12
CA ALA A 78 16.18 -12.71 11.52
C ALA A 78 16.73 -11.96 10.29
N GLY A 79 15.87 -11.78 9.28
CA GLY A 79 16.21 -10.92 8.14
C GLY A 79 16.36 -9.46 8.57
N ALA A 80 17.28 -8.74 7.95
CA ALA A 80 17.53 -7.33 8.23
C ALA A 80 16.39 -6.39 7.79
N LEU A 81 15.50 -6.84 6.90
CA LEU A 81 14.41 -6.04 6.33
C LEU A 81 13.05 -6.40 6.93
N ALA A 82 12.38 -5.40 7.50
CA ALA A 82 10.96 -5.46 7.85
C ALA A 82 10.14 -4.82 6.71
N VAL A 83 9.19 -5.57 6.16
CA VAL A 83 8.29 -5.11 5.09
C VAL A 83 6.90 -4.91 5.69
N GLY A 84 6.42 -3.66 5.70
CA GLY A 84 5.08 -3.30 6.16
C GLY A 84 4.01 -3.52 5.09
N ASP A 85 2.75 -3.47 5.50
CA ASP A 85 1.60 -3.56 4.60
C ASP A 85 1.57 -2.35 3.64
N ALA A 86 1.30 -2.59 2.36
CA ALA A 86 0.96 -1.50 1.45
C ALA A 86 -0.51 -1.11 1.65
N HIS A 87 -0.65 0.08 2.21
CA HIS A 87 -1.89 0.70 2.57
C HIS A 87 -2.44 1.56 1.43
N LEU A 88 -3.77 1.49 1.19
CA LEU A 88 -4.41 2.33 0.15
C LEU A 88 -4.09 3.82 0.38
N LEU A 89 -3.56 4.46 -0.66
CA LEU A 89 -3.30 5.90 -0.70
C LEU A 89 -4.33 6.64 -1.56
N ALA A 90 -4.57 6.14 -2.77
CA ALA A 90 -5.59 6.64 -3.68
C ALA A 90 -6.21 5.48 -4.47
N LEU A 91 -7.50 5.56 -4.75
CA LEU A 91 -8.24 4.58 -5.54
C LEU A 91 -8.74 5.23 -6.85
N PRO A 92 -8.48 4.64 -8.03
CA PRO A 92 -9.08 5.12 -9.25
C PRO A 92 -10.59 4.84 -9.25
N VAL A 93 -11.39 5.87 -9.47
CA VAL A 93 -12.85 5.81 -9.58
C VAL A 93 -13.27 6.47 -10.88
N ARG A 94 -14.33 5.95 -11.50
CA ARG A 94 -14.93 6.57 -12.69
C ARG A 94 -15.39 7.99 -12.38
N ALA A 95 -15.03 8.93 -13.23
CA ALA A 95 -15.43 10.32 -13.15
C ALA A 95 -16.29 10.72 -14.36
N LEU A 96 -17.17 11.72 -14.18
CA LEU A 96 -17.99 12.25 -15.29
C LEU A 96 -17.14 13.04 -16.29
N SER A 97 -16.27 13.93 -15.78
CA SER A 97 -15.22 14.60 -16.57
C SER A 97 -13.87 13.97 -16.25
N GLY A 98 -12.95 13.94 -17.21
CA GLY A 98 -11.61 13.37 -17.03
C GLY A 98 -11.53 11.83 -17.02
N ILE A 99 -12.66 11.12 -17.21
CA ILE A 99 -12.81 9.65 -17.30
C ILE A 99 -12.55 8.93 -15.97
N VAL A 100 -11.43 9.21 -15.30
CA VAL A 100 -11.02 8.63 -14.02
C VAL A 100 -10.49 9.72 -13.09
N CYS A 101 -10.89 9.66 -11.83
CA CYS A 101 -10.29 10.43 -10.76
C CYS A 101 -9.65 9.51 -9.71
N TYR A 102 -8.48 9.90 -9.20
CA TYR A 102 -7.85 9.23 -8.07
C TYR A 102 -8.41 9.82 -6.77
N VAL A 103 -9.21 9.04 -6.06
CA VAL A 103 -9.91 9.47 -4.86
C VAL A 103 -9.16 9.02 -3.61
N THR A 104 -9.13 9.89 -2.60
CA THR A 104 -8.61 9.59 -1.27
C THR A 104 -9.51 10.23 -0.21
N ALA A 105 -9.20 10.03 1.06
CA ALA A 105 -9.96 10.57 2.19
C ALA A 105 -9.03 11.18 3.25
N PRO A 106 -9.51 12.13 4.06
CA PRO A 106 -8.72 12.70 5.16
C PRO A 106 -8.12 11.65 6.08
N PHE A 107 -8.86 10.58 6.37
CA PHE A 107 -8.36 9.44 7.14
C PHE A 107 -7.09 8.82 6.53
N ILE A 108 -7.08 8.60 5.21
CA ILE A 108 -5.95 8.01 4.48
C ILE A 108 -4.76 8.98 4.46
N LEU A 109 -5.01 10.25 4.19
CA LEU A 109 -3.96 11.27 4.13
C LEU A 109 -3.31 11.53 5.50
N ASN A 110 -4.09 11.52 6.59
CA ASN A 110 -3.56 11.60 7.95
C ASN A 110 -2.61 10.43 8.26
N ARG A 111 -2.99 9.20 7.89
CA ARG A 111 -2.11 8.03 8.02
C ARG A 111 -0.83 8.21 7.21
N TYR A 112 -0.94 8.60 5.94
CA TYR A 112 0.21 8.83 5.07
C TYR A 112 1.16 9.92 5.60
N ALA A 113 0.61 10.99 6.17
CA ALA A 113 1.39 12.03 6.84
C ALA A 113 2.15 11.49 8.05
N ALA A 114 1.53 10.64 8.87
CA ALA A 114 2.20 9.97 9.99
C ALA A 114 3.30 9.00 9.51
N ASP A 115 3.06 8.24 8.44
CA ASP A 115 4.07 7.35 7.83
C ASP A 115 5.28 8.13 7.31
N ARG A 116 5.06 9.27 6.65
CA ARG A 116 6.14 10.15 6.19
C ARG A 116 6.97 10.69 7.34
N LYS A 117 6.33 11.16 8.42
CA LYS A 117 7.03 11.60 9.63
C LYS A 117 7.91 10.49 10.22
N ARG A 118 7.38 9.26 10.31
CA ARG A 118 8.14 8.08 10.77
C ARG A 118 9.34 7.77 9.88
N ALA A 119 9.25 8.05 8.58
CA ALA A 119 10.34 7.92 7.62
C ALA A 119 11.30 9.12 7.59
N GLY A 120 11.13 10.12 8.45
CA GLY A 120 11.95 11.35 8.44
C GLY A 120 11.66 12.27 7.25
N LEU A 121 10.50 12.13 6.61
CA LEU A 121 10.06 12.94 5.47
C LEU A 121 9.05 14.01 5.92
N THR A 122 9.05 15.15 5.23
CA THR A 122 8.07 16.22 5.46
C THR A 122 6.65 15.72 5.19
N ALA A 123 5.74 15.94 6.13
CA ALA A 123 4.33 15.63 5.97
C ALA A 123 3.69 16.53 4.90
N PRO A 124 2.76 16.01 4.07
CA PRO A 124 2.01 16.83 3.14
C PRO A 124 1.05 17.75 3.90
N GLU A 125 0.73 18.88 3.29
CA GLU A 125 -0.39 19.69 3.73
C GLU A 125 -1.70 18.93 3.53
N LEU A 126 -2.50 18.87 4.58
CA LEU A 126 -3.78 18.15 4.56
C LEU A 126 -4.90 19.11 4.21
N PRO A 127 -5.76 18.79 3.23
CA PRO A 127 -6.90 19.63 2.91
C PRO A 127 -7.88 19.65 4.08
N ARG A 128 -8.44 20.83 4.37
CA ARG A 128 -9.57 20.97 5.29
C ARG A 128 -10.86 20.75 4.50
N LEU A 129 -11.66 19.78 4.93
CA LEU A 129 -12.98 19.52 4.34
C LEU A 129 -14.06 20.07 5.26
N THR A 130 -15.11 20.63 4.67
CA THR A 130 -16.38 20.88 5.35
C THR A 130 -17.35 19.73 5.09
N GLU A 131 -18.38 19.58 5.91
CA GLU A 131 -19.38 18.53 5.71
C GLU A 131 -19.96 18.56 4.29
N ASN A 132 -20.17 17.39 3.70
CA ASN A 132 -20.69 17.21 2.35
C ASN A 132 -19.91 17.91 1.23
N THR A 133 -18.61 18.14 1.42
CA THR A 133 -17.73 18.70 0.38
C THR A 133 -16.57 17.77 0.03
N ALA A 134 -16.13 17.86 -1.22
CA ALA A 134 -14.90 17.26 -1.70
C ALA A 134 -13.99 18.35 -2.28
N VAL A 135 -12.68 18.18 -2.13
CA VAL A 135 -11.68 19.08 -2.70
C VAL A 135 -11.02 18.39 -3.89
N VAL A 136 -10.80 19.16 -4.94
CA VAL A 136 -10.11 18.72 -6.16
C VAL A 136 -8.82 19.54 -6.29
N ALA A 137 -7.76 18.91 -6.77
CA ALA A 137 -6.54 19.62 -7.15
C ALA A 137 -6.86 20.74 -8.13
N ALA A 138 -6.21 21.90 -7.96
CA ALA A 138 -6.53 23.12 -8.71
C ALA A 138 -6.50 22.91 -10.24
N GLU A 139 -5.52 22.13 -10.72
CA GLU A 139 -5.27 21.82 -12.13
C GLU A 139 -5.92 20.52 -12.62
N SER A 140 -6.88 19.97 -11.87
CA SER A 140 -7.52 18.70 -12.25
C SER A 140 -8.42 18.86 -13.48
N VAL A 141 -8.22 17.98 -14.46
CA VAL A 141 -9.09 17.83 -15.63
C VAL A 141 -10.51 17.33 -15.28
N ASN A 142 -10.72 16.89 -14.03
CA ASN A 142 -12.01 16.39 -13.57
C ASN A 142 -12.99 17.52 -13.15
N ARG A 143 -12.63 18.80 -13.27
CA ARG A 143 -13.50 19.94 -12.94
C ARG A 143 -14.44 20.25 -14.12
N ILE A 144 -15.72 20.52 -13.84
CA ILE A 144 -16.70 20.94 -14.86
C ILE A 144 -17.13 22.37 -14.52
N GLU A 145 -16.72 23.36 -15.32
CA GLU A 145 -17.18 24.77 -15.21
C GLU A 145 -17.21 25.34 -13.78
N GLY A 146 -16.25 24.96 -12.93
CA GLY A 146 -16.16 25.45 -11.54
C GLY A 146 -16.97 24.66 -10.50
N LYS A 147 -17.66 23.57 -10.88
CA LYS A 147 -18.31 22.62 -9.96
C LYS A 147 -17.77 21.19 -10.17
N LEU A 148 -17.85 20.39 -9.10
CA LEU A 148 -17.80 18.93 -9.15
C LEU A 148 -19.22 18.41 -9.40
#